data_AF-A0A843ETC1-F1
#
_entry.id   AF-A0A843ETC1-F1
#
_cell.length_a   1.000
_cell.length_b   1.000
_cell.length_c   1.000
_cell.angle_alpha   90.00
_cell.angle_beta   90.00
_cell.angle_gamma   90.00
#
_symmetry.space_group_name_H-M   'P 1'
#
loop_
_entity.id
_entity.type
_entity.pdbx_description
1 polymer ?
#
loop_
_entity_poly.entity_id
_entity_poly.type
_entity_poly.pdbx_seq_one_letter_code
_entity_poly.pdbx_strand_id
1 'polypeptide(L)'
;EYIANSLSNYTTEAIISFIDLYEKTKRNFPQAIEVSKDERLIIGEEFAKIGKKNNILIKTCVEGTELDKFGIDSSGCMTKEVIERAINKNLNIPQQKARNGQCYCLLNNDIGEYNTCNHGCLYCYANSNKKLVKRNLKMHNPKSPLLIGEKNEDYMIIERKQESFITNEKTKQTKLF
;
A
#
# COMPACT_ATOMS: atom_id res chain seq x y z
N GLU A 1 -13.72 -11.07 11.62
CA GLU A 1 -14.32 -10.35 12.77
C GLU A 1 -13.32 -9.94 13.85
N TYR A 2 -12.56 -10.86 14.45
CA TYR A 2 -11.62 -10.56 15.55
C TYR A 2 -10.72 -9.33 15.28
N ILE A 3 -9.99 -9.32 14.15
CA ILE A 3 -9.09 -8.21 13.79
C ILE A 3 -9.84 -6.88 13.69
N ALA A 4 -11.00 -6.86 13.01
CA ALA A 4 -11.80 -5.65 12.85
C ALA A 4 -12.30 -5.13 14.21
N ASN A 5 -12.72 -6.03 15.10
CA ASN A 5 -13.15 -5.66 16.45
C ASN A 5 -12.01 -5.11 17.30
N SER A 6 -10.82 -5.73 17.25
CA SER A 6 -9.65 -5.24 17.98
C SER A 6 -9.16 -3.87 17.49
N LEU A 7 -9.43 -3.53 16.23
CA LEU A 7 -8.98 -2.29 15.60
C LEU A 7 -10.06 -1.20 15.50
N SER A 8 -11.31 -1.48 15.87
CA SER A 8 -12.46 -0.57 15.64
C SER A 8 -12.31 0.82 16.29
N ASN A 9 -11.51 0.92 17.36
CA ASN A 9 -11.24 2.17 18.07
C ASN A 9 -9.95 2.86 17.61
N TYR A 10 -9.22 2.26 16.66
CA TYR A 10 -7.89 2.71 16.22
C TYR A 10 -7.83 3.01 14.73
N THR A 11 -8.79 2.52 13.94
CA THR A 11 -8.91 2.84 12.51
C THR A 11 -10.37 2.94 12.11
N THR A 12 -10.65 3.77 11.12
CA THR A 12 -11.96 3.90 10.47
C THR A 12 -11.99 3.23 9.11
N GLU A 13 -10.86 2.73 8.62
CA GLU A 13 -10.71 2.21 7.26
C GLU A 13 -9.82 0.96 7.22
N ALA A 14 -10.11 0.06 6.28
CA ALA A 14 -9.27 -1.07 5.95
C ALA A 14 -9.20 -1.23 4.43
N ILE A 15 -7.99 -1.34 3.89
CA ILE A 15 -7.74 -1.48 2.46
C ILE A 15 -7.50 -2.97 2.18
N ILE A 16 -8.21 -3.51 1.18
CA ILE A 16 -8.04 -4.89 0.72
C ILE A 16 -7.62 -4.93 -0.75
N SER A 17 -6.95 -6.01 -1.10
CA SER A 17 -6.68 -6.42 -2.48
C SER A 17 -6.67 -7.95 -2.52
N PHE A 18 -6.78 -8.52 -3.71
CA PHE A 18 -6.62 -9.95 -3.93
C PHE A 18 -5.17 -10.27 -4.33
N ILE A 19 -4.82 -11.55 -4.31
CA ILE A 19 -3.45 -11.99 -4.59
C ILE A 19 -3.13 -11.86 -6.09
N ASP A 20 -1.97 -11.28 -6.39
CA ASP A 20 -1.42 -11.22 -7.75
C ASP A 20 -0.36 -12.30 -7.97
N LEU A 21 -0.51 -13.10 -9.03
CA LEU A 21 0.44 -14.17 -9.35
C LEU A 21 1.54 -13.70 -10.31
N TYR A 22 2.50 -12.94 -9.78
CA TYR A 22 3.75 -12.64 -10.50
C TYR A 22 4.63 -13.90 -10.67
N GLU A 23 5.54 -13.92 -11.65
CA GLU A 23 6.47 -15.05 -11.86
C GLU A 23 7.31 -15.40 -10.62
N LYS A 24 7.71 -14.39 -9.83
CA LYS A 24 8.37 -14.60 -8.54
C LYS A 24 7.44 -15.22 -7.49
N THR A 25 6.17 -14.82 -7.49
CA THR A 25 5.15 -15.36 -6.58
C THR A 25 4.90 -16.83 -6.90
N LYS A 26 4.63 -17.17 -8.17
CA LYS A 26 4.41 -18.55 -8.61
C LYS A 26 5.56 -19.48 -8.23
N ARG A 27 6.81 -19.01 -8.35
CA ARG A 27 8.00 -19.77 -7.95
C ARG A 27 8.11 -19.96 -6.43
N ASN A 28 7.83 -18.93 -5.65
CA ASN A 28 8.04 -18.95 -4.19
C ASN A 28 6.84 -19.51 -3.41
N PHE A 29 5.65 -19.46 -4.00
CA PHE A 29 4.39 -19.93 -3.44
C PHE A 29 3.58 -20.67 -4.53
N PRO A 30 4.01 -21.86 -4.95
CA PRO A 30 3.39 -22.60 -6.06
C PRO A 30 1.96 -23.08 -5.79
N GLN A 31 1.54 -23.10 -4.52
CA GLN A 31 0.16 -23.40 -4.13
C GLN A 31 -0.78 -22.20 -4.24
N ALA A 32 -0.25 -21.00 -4.54
CA ALA A 32 -1.06 -19.81 -4.70
C ALA A 32 -1.94 -19.93 -5.95
N ILE A 33 -3.22 -19.62 -5.79
CA ILE A 33 -4.21 -19.57 -6.86
C ILE A 33 -4.78 -18.16 -6.94
N GLU A 34 -5.19 -17.76 -8.14
CA GLU A 34 -5.96 -16.53 -8.31
C GLU A 34 -7.35 -16.72 -7.69
N VAL A 35 -7.84 -15.66 -7.05
CA VAL A 35 -9.19 -15.66 -6.49
C VAL A 35 -10.17 -15.41 -7.63
N SER A 36 -11.10 -16.34 -7.85
CA SER A 36 -12.10 -16.24 -8.91
C SER A 36 -13.07 -15.08 -8.63
N LYS A 37 -13.74 -14.59 -9.68
CA LYS A 37 -14.70 -13.48 -9.55
C LYS A 37 -15.81 -13.77 -8.52
N ASP A 38 -16.34 -14.98 -8.51
CA ASP A 38 -17.42 -15.37 -7.59
C ASP A 38 -16.92 -15.41 -6.14
N GLU A 39 -15.70 -15.92 -5.91
CA GLU A 39 -15.06 -15.88 -4.58
C GLU A 39 -14.79 -14.44 -4.13
N ARG A 40 -14.32 -13.56 -5.01
CA ARG A 40 -14.12 -12.13 -4.69
C ARG A 40 -15.41 -11.47 -4.23
N LEU A 41 -16.53 -11.77 -4.89
CA LEU A 41 -17.85 -11.25 -4.53
C LEU A 41 -18.28 -11.75 -3.14
N ILE A 42 -18.14 -13.04 -2.87
CA ILE A 42 -18.47 -13.65 -1.57
C ILE A 42 -17.61 -13.03 -0.46
N ILE A 43 -16.28 -12.97 -0.67
CA ILE A 43 -15.34 -12.41 0.30
C ILE A 43 -15.62 -10.92 0.52
N GLY A 44 -15.82 -10.15 -0.55
CA GLY A 44 -16.09 -8.72 -0.49
C GLY A 44 -17.38 -8.40 0.28
N GLU A 45 -18.46 -9.14 0.03
CA GLU A 45 -19.71 -8.98 0.77
C GLU A 45 -19.52 -9.20 2.27
N GLU A 46 -18.83 -10.29 2.65
CA GLU A 46 -18.58 -10.59 4.06
C GLU A 46 -17.64 -9.57 4.72
N PHE A 47 -16.61 -9.10 4.00
CA PHE A 47 -15.74 -8.04 4.51
C PHE A 47 -16.51 -6.74 4.72
N ALA A 48 -17.40 -6.36 3.79
CA ALA A 48 -18.23 -5.17 3.93
C ALA A 48 -19.15 -5.26 5.16
N LYS A 49 -19.80 -6.42 5.37
CA LYS A 49 -20.63 -6.69 6.56
C LYS A 49 -19.83 -6.54 7.86
N ILE A 50 -18.65 -7.17 7.92
CA ILE A 50 -17.77 -7.13 9.10
C ILE A 50 -17.27 -5.70 9.36
N GLY A 51 -16.84 -4.99 8.31
CA GLY A 51 -16.37 -3.61 8.39
C GLY A 51 -17.46 -2.69 8.95
N LYS A 52 -18.66 -2.75 8.36
CA LYS A 52 -19.82 -1.97 8.81
C LYS A 52 -20.16 -2.19 10.28
N LYS A 53 -20.16 -3.45 10.74
CA LYS A 53 -20.41 -3.81 12.15
C LYS A 53 -19.39 -3.18 13.13
N ASN A 54 -18.18 -2.87 12.65
CA ASN A 54 -17.09 -2.33 13.46
C ASN A 54 -16.76 -0.86 13.13
N ASN A 55 -17.63 -0.16 12.39
CA ASN A 55 -17.38 1.21 11.91
C ASN A 55 -16.08 1.38 11.11
N ILE A 56 -15.70 0.34 10.35
CA ILE A 56 -14.53 0.34 9.46
C ILE A 56 -15.04 0.30 8.02
N LEU A 57 -14.77 1.36 7.26
CA LEU A 57 -15.00 1.40 5.82
C LEU A 57 -13.98 0.52 5.11
N ILE A 58 -14.47 -0.44 4.32
CA ILE A 58 -13.61 -1.25 3.47
C ILE A 58 -13.34 -0.50 2.16
N LYS A 59 -12.07 -0.45 1.76
CA LYS A 59 -11.60 0.14 0.51
C LYS A 59 -10.85 -0.89 -0.32
N THR A 60 -10.80 -0.72 -1.64
CA THR A 60 -9.97 -1.56 -2.52
C THR A 60 -8.74 -0.83 -3.05
N CYS A 61 -7.70 -1.59 -3.38
CA CYS A 61 -6.53 -1.10 -4.08
C CYS A 61 -6.49 -1.67 -5.51
N VAL A 62 -7.11 -0.95 -6.46
CA VAL A 62 -7.10 -1.31 -7.90
C VAL A 62 -7.76 -2.67 -8.19
N GLU A 63 -8.95 -2.90 -7.63
CA GLU A 63 -9.72 -4.15 -7.82
C GLU A 63 -10.98 -3.98 -8.68
N GLY A 64 -11.05 -2.91 -9.47
CA GLY A 64 -12.28 -2.57 -10.22
C GLY A 64 -13.37 -1.99 -9.31
N THR A 65 -14.62 -2.07 -9.76
CA THR A 65 -15.81 -1.52 -9.07
C THR A 65 -16.87 -2.58 -8.76
N GLU A 66 -16.58 -3.87 -9.00
CA GLU A 66 -17.54 -4.95 -8.77
C GLU A 66 -18.01 -5.10 -7.31
N LEU A 67 -17.20 -4.61 -6.36
CA LEU A 67 -17.48 -4.69 -4.93
C LEU A 67 -18.25 -3.47 -4.39
N ASP A 68 -18.36 -2.39 -5.18
CA ASP A 68 -19.01 -1.13 -4.77
C ASP A 68 -20.48 -1.35 -4.37
N LYS A 69 -21.14 -2.34 -4.99
CA LYS A 69 -22.52 -2.75 -4.67
C LYS A 69 -22.70 -3.22 -3.22
N PHE A 70 -21.63 -3.58 -2.52
CA PHE A 70 -21.63 -3.96 -1.11
C PHE A 70 -21.30 -2.79 -0.17
N GLY A 71 -21.09 -1.59 -0.70
CA GLY A 71 -20.65 -0.41 0.06
C GLY A 71 -19.14 -0.36 0.28
N ILE A 72 -18.35 -1.07 -0.53
CA ILE A 72 -16.89 -0.98 -0.54
C ILE A 72 -16.47 0.23 -1.38
N ASP A 73 -15.49 1.00 -0.90
CA ASP A 73 -15.00 2.19 -1.60
C ASP A 73 -13.77 1.87 -2.48
N SER A 74 -13.98 1.88 -3.80
CA SER A 74 -12.95 1.62 -4.80
C SER A 74 -12.31 2.88 -5.40
N SER A 75 -12.48 4.05 -4.76
CA SER A 75 -11.87 5.32 -5.20
C SER A 75 -10.34 5.37 -5.07
N GLY A 76 -9.76 4.46 -4.29
CA GLY A 76 -8.32 4.32 -4.08
C GLY A 76 -7.90 4.48 -2.62
N CYS A 77 -6.74 3.90 -2.27
CA CYS A 77 -6.27 3.81 -0.88
C CYS A 77 -5.54 5.07 -0.38
N MET A 78 -4.98 5.88 -1.27
CA MET A 78 -4.16 7.05 -0.94
C MET A 78 -4.59 8.26 -1.77
N THR A 79 -5.89 8.55 -1.78
CA THR A 79 -6.43 9.72 -2.48
C THR A 79 -6.12 11.02 -1.73
N LYS A 80 -6.38 12.15 -2.38
CA LYS A 80 -6.24 13.48 -1.77
C LYS A 80 -6.99 13.58 -0.46
N GLU A 81 -8.24 13.16 -0.45
CA GLU A 81 -9.13 13.23 0.71
C GLU A 81 -8.61 12.40 1.88
N VAL A 82 -8.03 11.22 1.61
CA VAL A 82 -7.40 10.37 2.63
C VAL A 82 -6.21 11.09 3.27
N ILE A 83 -5.32 11.66 2.45
CA ILE A 83 -4.13 12.36 2.97
C ILE A 83 -4.51 13.65 3.69
N GLU A 84 -5.42 14.46 3.13
CA GLU A 84 -5.90 15.72 3.74
C GLU A 84 -6.52 15.47 5.11
N ARG A 85 -7.31 14.40 5.25
CA ARG A 85 -7.86 13.97 6.54
C ARG A 85 -6.76 13.56 7.52
N ALA A 86 -5.77 12.78 7.08
CA ALA A 86 -4.68 12.31 7.93
C ALA A 86 -3.79 13.45 8.47
N ILE A 87 -3.52 14.47 7.66
CA ILE A 87 -2.66 15.60 8.03
C ILE A 87 -3.44 16.83 8.53
N ASN A 88 -4.77 16.82 8.42
CA ASN A 88 -5.67 17.94 8.70
C ASN A 88 -5.26 19.26 8.00
N LYS A 89 -4.92 19.14 6.71
CA LYS A 89 -4.55 20.27 5.83
C LYS A 89 -5.11 20.02 4.45
N ASN A 90 -5.47 21.10 3.77
CA ASN A 90 -5.82 21.05 2.36
C ASN A 90 -4.55 20.96 1.51
N LEU A 91 -4.63 20.22 0.41
CA LEU A 91 -3.54 19.94 -0.51
C LEU A 91 -3.89 20.44 -1.91
N ASN A 92 -2.99 21.18 -2.53
CA ASN A 92 -3.06 21.52 -3.95
C ASN A 92 -2.04 20.70 -4.72
N ILE A 93 -2.43 19.48 -5.11
CA ILE A 93 -1.55 18.52 -5.80
C ILE A 93 -1.96 18.45 -7.27
N PRO A 94 -1.01 18.53 -8.22
CA PRO A 94 -1.31 18.25 -9.63
C PRO A 94 -1.86 16.83 -9.77
N GLN A 95 -3.04 16.68 -10.36
CA GLN A 95 -3.66 15.37 -10.52
C GLN A 95 -2.78 14.47 -11.39
N GLN A 96 -2.31 13.37 -10.81
CA GLN A 96 -1.52 12.37 -11.50
C GLN A 96 -2.22 11.02 -11.38
N LYS A 97 -2.28 10.30 -12.50
CA LYS A 97 -2.74 8.91 -12.45
C LYS A 97 -1.57 8.02 -12.06
N ALA A 98 -1.79 7.19 -11.05
CA ALA A 98 -0.91 6.13 -10.61
C ALA A 98 -1.22 4.81 -11.35
N ARG A 99 -0.35 3.81 -11.17
CA ARG A 99 -0.59 2.42 -11.61
C ARG A 99 -1.06 2.34 -13.07
N ASN A 100 -0.31 2.94 -13.99
CA ASN A 100 -0.63 2.96 -15.43
C ASN A 100 -2.03 3.52 -15.77
N GLY A 101 -2.55 4.44 -14.97
CA GLY A 101 -3.86 5.05 -15.23
C GLY A 101 -5.01 4.49 -14.40
N GLN A 102 -4.76 3.48 -13.57
CA GLN A 102 -5.80 2.72 -12.87
C GLN A 102 -6.08 3.18 -11.44
N CYS A 103 -5.22 4.04 -10.84
CA CYS A 103 -5.50 4.68 -9.55
C CYS A 103 -5.27 6.19 -9.58
N TYR A 104 -5.95 6.94 -8.71
CA TYR A 104 -5.68 8.34 -8.40
C TYR A 104 -4.84 8.51 -7.11
N CYS A 105 -4.12 7.46 -6.73
CA CYS A 105 -3.25 7.42 -5.56
C CYS A 105 -2.13 8.48 -5.72
N LEU A 106 -1.98 9.36 -4.72
CA LEU A 106 -1.10 10.53 -4.83
C LEU A 106 0.38 10.24 -4.67
N LEU A 107 0.73 9.25 -3.84
CA LEU A 107 2.11 8.94 -3.50
C LEU A 107 2.55 7.66 -4.25
N ASN A 108 3.46 7.82 -5.20
CA ASN A 108 4.01 6.74 -6.03
C ASN A 108 5.49 6.44 -5.73
N ASN A 109 6.05 7.05 -4.68
CA ASN A 109 7.44 6.83 -4.29
C ASN A 109 7.47 5.76 -3.19
N ASP A 110 8.01 4.60 -3.53
CA ASP A 110 8.31 3.57 -2.55
C ASP A 110 9.59 3.94 -1.78
N ILE A 111 9.66 3.52 -0.51
CA ILE A 111 10.86 3.60 0.32
C ILE A 111 11.40 2.18 0.51
N GLY A 112 12.70 2.02 0.28
CA GLY A 112 13.41 0.76 0.48
C GLY A 112 14.00 0.20 -0.80
N GLU A 113 14.48 -1.04 -0.70
CA GLU A 113 15.16 -1.72 -1.80
C GLU A 113 14.68 -3.17 -1.89
N TYR A 114 14.42 -3.65 -3.10
CA TYR A 114 13.99 -5.02 -3.34
C TYR A 114 15.07 -6.04 -2.97
N ASN A 115 14.64 -7.24 -2.60
CA ASN A 115 15.53 -8.35 -2.22
C ASN A 115 16.40 -8.05 -0.98
N THR A 116 15.93 -7.25 -0.04
CA THR A 116 16.69 -6.91 1.19
C THR A 116 16.00 -7.36 2.47
N CYS A 117 14.67 -7.53 2.47
CA CYS A 117 13.92 -7.97 3.65
C CYS A 117 14.13 -9.47 3.92
N ASN A 118 14.59 -9.84 5.12
CA ASN A 118 14.87 -11.24 5.48
C ASN A 118 13.67 -12.04 6.02
N HIS A 119 12.46 -11.48 6.00
CA HIS A 119 11.29 -12.13 6.63
C HIS A 119 10.92 -13.47 5.99
N GLY A 120 11.25 -13.66 4.71
CA GLY A 120 11.08 -14.96 4.04
C GLY A 120 9.63 -15.36 3.75
N CYS A 121 8.73 -14.37 3.60
CA CYS A 121 7.32 -14.56 3.27
C CYS A 121 7.12 -15.45 2.03
N LEU A 122 6.06 -16.27 2.04
CA LEU A 122 5.66 -17.07 0.87
C LEU A 122 5.20 -16.16 -0.27
N TYR A 123 4.30 -15.22 0.03
CA TYR A 123 3.90 -14.14 -0.88
C TYR A 123 4.72 -12.89 -0.60
N CYS A 124 5.46 -12.39 -1.60
CA CYS A 124 6.21 -11.15 -1.47
C CYS A 124 6.35 -10.45 -2.83
N TYR A 125 5.89 -9.21 -2.91
CA TYR A 125 6.11 -8.39 -4.10
C TYR A 125 7.55 -7.84 -4.17
N ALA A 126 8.23 -7.62 -3.04
CA ALA A 126 9.55 -6.97 -3.01
C ALA A 126 10.73 -7.94 -3.15
N ASN A 127 10.58 -9.22 -2.78
CA ASN A 127 11.66 -10.21 -2.82
C ASN A 127 11.43 -11.25 -3.92
N SER A 128 12.40 -11.37 -4.82
CA SER A 128 12.36 -12.33 -5.92
C SER A 128 12.70 -13.76 -5.48
N ASN A 129 13.74 -13.97 -4.66
CA ASN A 129 14.09 -15.27 -4.11
C ASN A 129 15.00 -15.16 -2.87
N LYS A 130 14.99 -16.20 -2.03
CA LYS A 130 15.70 -16.24 -0.75
C LYS A 130 17.24 -16.21 -0.88
N LYS A 131 17.81 -16.75 -1.97
CA LYS A 131 19.28 -16.76 -2.15
C LYS A 131 19.81 -15.36 -2.40
N LEU A 132 19.11 -14.57 -3.23
CA LEU A 132 19.47 -13.18 -3.49
C LEU A 132 19.35 -12.32 -2.22
N VAL A 133 18.27 -12.49 -1.45
CA VAL A 133 18.12 -11.82 -0.15
C VAL A 133 19.30 -12.11 0.78
N LYS A 134 19.67 -13.39 0.94
CA LYS A 134 20.82 -13.78 1.78
C LYS A 134 22.14 -13.20 1.28
N ARG A 135 22.32 -13.06 -0.03
CA ARG A 135 23.50 -12.39 -0.61
C ARG A 135 23.50 -10.91 -0.28
N ASN A 136 22.37 -10.22 -0.48
CA ASN A 136 22.24 -8.80 -0.24
C ASN A 136 22.45 -8.44 1.22
N LEU A 137 21.87 -9.19 2.15
CA LEU A 137 22.04 -8.97 3.59
C LEU A 137 23.51 -8.96 4.04
N LYS A 138 24.37 -9.77 3.41
CA LYS A 138 25.81 -9.80 3.73
C LYS A 138 26.54 -8.53 3.30
N MET A 139 25.95 -7.73 2.41
CA MET A 139 26.49 -6.46 1.95
C MET A 139 25.94 -5.28 2.77
N HIS A 140 25.11 -5.52 3.80
CA HIS A 140 24.68 -4.45 4.68
C HIS A 140 25.87 -3.89 5.47
N ASN A 141 26.05 -2.58 5.40
CA ASN A 141 27.05 -1.86 6.17
C ASN A 141 26.33 -0.76 6.99
N PRO A 142 26.28 -0.86 8.32
CA PRO A 142 25.63 0.16 9.17
C PRO A 142 26.24 1.56 9.08
N LYS A 143 27.46 1.69 8.55
CA LYS A 143 28.13 2.99 8.32
C LYS A 143 27.83 3.55 6.93
N SER A 144 27.24 2.76 6.03
CA SER A 144 26.84 3.21 4.70
C SER A 144 25.52 3.98 4.79
N PRO A 145 25.33 5.04 3.98
CA PRO A 145 24.04 5.71 3.86
C PRO A 145 23.01 4.89 3.05
N LEU A 146 23.42 3.78 2.44
CA LEU A 146 22.55 2.90 1.64
C LEU A 146 22.00 1.76 2.50
N LEU A 147 20.83 1.23 2.12
CA LEU A 147 20.25 0.07 2.80
C LEU A 147 21.16 -1.16 2.67
N ILE A 148 21.70 -1.40 1.46
CA ILE A 148 22.65 -2.47 1.16
C ILE A 148 23.79 -1.92 0.29
N GLY A 149 25.02 -2.36 0.55
CA GLY A 149 26.20 -1.98 -0.22
C GLY A 149 26.78 -0.63 0.18
N GLU A 150 27.66 -0.11 -0.66
CA GLU A 150 28.35 1.17 -0.48
C GLU A 150 28.20 2.05 -1.71
N LYS A 151 28.29 3.37 -1.51
CA LYS A 151 28.30 4.33 -2.61
C LYS A 151 29.58 4.13 -3.43
N ASN A 152 29.41 3.90 -4.72
CA ASN A 152 30.49 3.91 -5.72
C ASN A 152 30.19 4.95 -6.83
N GLU A 153 31.09 5.05 -7.81
CA GLU A 153 31.01 6.02 -8.90
C GLU A 153 29.83 5.80 -9.85
N ASP A 154 29.25 4.59 -9.90
CA ASP A 154 28.12 4.25 -10.76
C ASP A 154 26.77 4.73 -10.19
N TYR A 155 26.72 5.13 -8.91
CA TYR A 155 25.47 5.61 -8.31
C TYR A 155 25.16 7.04 -8.71
N MET A 156 23.99 7.22 -9.32
CA MET A 156 23.40 8.52 -9.55
C MET A 156 22.52 8.93 -8.37
N ILE A 157 22.93 9.98 -7.66
CA ILE A 157 22.07 10.64 -6.66
C ILE A 157 21.21 11.66 -7.40
N ILE A 158 19.91 11.39 -7.47
CA ILE A 158 18.95 12.32 -8.06
C ILE A 158 18.30 13.09 -6.93
N GLU A 159 18.67 14.36 -6.79
CA GLU A 159 17.97 15.27 -5.89
C GLU A 159 16.58 15.55 -6.45
N ARG A 160 15.55 15.17 -5.69
CA ARG A 160 14.16 15.42 -6.05
C ARG A 160 13.76 16.79 -5.53
N LYS A 161 13.14 17.60 -6.39
CA LYS A 161 12.51 18.86 -5.98
C LYS A 161 11.35 18.53 -5.03
N GLN A 162 11.55 18.74 -3.72
CA GLN A 162 10.53 18.56 -2.71
C GLN A 162 9.87 19.92 -2.45
N GLU A 163 8.61 20.06 -2.87
CA GLU A 163 7.81 21.25 -2.62
C GLU A 163 6.60 20.90 -1.76
N SER A 164 6.21 21.81 -0.88
CA SER A 164 4.98 21.64 -0.10
C SER A 164 3.76 21.81 -0.99
N PHE A 165 2.85 20.85 -0.95
CA PHE A 165 1.52 20.98 -1.55
C PHE A 165 0.47 21.47 -0.57
N ILE A 166 0.83 21.75 0.70
CA ILE A 166 -0.09 22.27 1.70
C ILE A 166 -0.52 23.69 1.31
N THR A 167 -1.84 23.94 1.30
CA THR A 167 -2.35 25.30 1.13
C THR A 167 -2.24 26.07 2.46
N ASN A 168 -1.91 27.36 2.40
CA ASN A 168 -1.73 28.24 3.57
C ASN A 168 -3.07 28.68 4.18
N GLU A 169 -4.04 27.78 4.28
CA GLU A 169 -5.31 28.04 4.95
C GLU A 169 -5.21 27.68 6.44
N LYS A 170 -5.83 28.50 7.29
CA LYS A 170 -5.96 28.21 8.73
C LYS A 170 -6.94 27.04 8.90
N THR A 171 -6.48 25.81 8.77
CA THR A 171 -7.26 24.64 9.20
C THR A 171 -7.22 24.51 10.71
N LYS A 172 -8.39 24.51 11.36
CA LYS A 172 -8.54 24.20 12.78
C LYS A 172 -8.91 22.73 12.92
N GLN A 173 -8.00 21.92 13.45
CA GLN A 173 -8.31 20.53 13.79
C GLN A 173 -9.32 20.54 14.94
N THR A 174 -10.54 20.09 14.68
CA THR A 174 -11.57 20.03 15.72
C THR A 174 -11.57 18.68 16.44
N LYS A 175 -11.09 17.61 15.79
CA LYS A 175 -10.80 16.29 16.38
C LYS A 175 -9.72 15.53 15.58
N LEU A 176 -9.10 14.53 16.22
CA LEU A 176 -8.21 13.56 15.57
C LEU A 176 -8.97 12.51 14.73
N PHE A 177 -10.25 12.32 15.04
CA PHE A 177 -11.21 11.38 14.45
C PHE A 177 -12.59 12.02 14.40
#